data_AF-A0A3Q3GSD5-F1
#
_entry.id   AF-A0A3Q3GSD5-F1
#
_cell.length_a   1.000
_cell.length_b   1.000
_cell.length_c   1.000
_cell.angle_alpha   90.00
_cell.angle_beta   90.00
_cell.angle_gamma   90.00
#
_symmetry.space_group_name_H-M   'P 1'
#
loop_
_entity.id
_entity.type
_entity.pdbx_description
1 polymer ?
#
loop_
_entity_poly.entity_id
_entity_poly.type
_entity_poly.pdbx_seq_one_letter_code
_entity_poly.pdbx_strand_id
1 'polypeptide(L)'
;LLSVQSVWVQRLLHAALCLMLLPRFLLTAVMLWLLDFLCIRRKLLLIMGKKQDGPDDPPLCVSDSNRMFTWESLRAVWHGQKLDFLKSAHLGQAAPNTEVVLVQERRPVRLLDCTNGKRPLILNFGSCS
;
A
#
# COMPACT_ATOMS: atom_id res chain seq x y z
N LEU A 1 26.47 25.92 14.41
CA LEU A 1 26.94 24.86 13.49
C LEU A 1 26.13 23.55 13.63
N LEU A 2 26.03 22.97 14.83
CA LEU A 2 25.30 21.70 15.08
C LEU A 2 23.83 21.67 14.59
N SER A 3 23.08 22.76 14.78
CA SER A 3 21.69 22.88 14.29
C SER A 3 21.58 22.98 12.76
N VAL A 4 22.57 23.58 12.10
CA VAL A 4 22.59 23.69 10.64
C VAL A 4 22.90 22.32 10.01
N GLN A 5 23.86 21.60 10.60
CA GLN A 5 24.28 20.29 10.13
C GLN A 5 23.18 19.22 10.27
N SER A 6 22.38 19.26 11.34
CA SER A 6 21.21 18.38 11.49
C SER A 6 20.12 18.68 10.45
N VAL A 7 19.87 19.95 10.13
CA VAL A 7 18.88 20.35 9.10
C VAL A 7 19.25 19.85 7.71
N TRP A 8 20.54 19.92 7.33
CA TRP A 8 20.99 19.42 6.03
C TRP A 8 20.86 17.91 5.90
N VAL A 9 21.23 17.17 6.95
CA VAL A 9 21.07 15.70 7.00
C VAL A 9 19.59 15.33 6.87
N GLN A 10 18.71 16.06 7.54
CA GLN A 10 17.27 15.84 7.46
C GLN A 10 16.73 16.10 6.04
N ARG A 11 17.17 17.17 5.37
CA ARG A 11 16.77 17.47 3.99
C ARG A 11 17.28 16.42 3.00
N LEU A 12 18.50 15.94 3.16
CA LEU A 12 19.08 14.86 2.35
C LEU A 12 18.30 13.55 2.52
N LEU A 13 17.91 13.21 3.75
CA LEU A 13 17.08 12.03 4.01
C LEU A 13 15.70 12.14 3.34
N HIS A 14 15.06 13.31 3.43
CA HIS A 14 13.78 13.55 2.76
C HIS A 14 13.91 13.53 1.23
N ALA A 15 15.00 14.09 0.68
CA ALA A 15 15.27 14.05 -0.75
C ALA A 15 15.50 12.62 -1.24
N ALA A 16 16.28 11.82 -0.50
CA ALA A 16 16.49 10.40 -0.80
C ALA A 16 15.19 9.60 -0.72
N LEU A 17 14.35 9.88 0.28
CA LEU A 17 12.99 9.32 0.39
C LEU A 17 12.16 9.60 -0.86
N CYS A 18 12.08 10.88 -1.26
CA CYS A 18 11.33 11.28 -2.43
C CYS A 18 11.89 10.63 -3.70
N LEU A 19 13.22 10.58 -3.84
CA LEU A 19 13.89 9.98 -4.99
C LEU A 19 13.62 8.47 -5.11
N MET A 20 13.40 7.77 -4.00
CA MET A 20 13.04 6.34 -4.02
C MET A 20 11.53 6.09 -4.12
N LEU A 21 10.70 6.96 -3.54
CA LEU A 21 9.25 6.78 -3.49
C LEU A 21 8.56 7.20 -4.80
N LEU A 22 8.96 8.33 -5.36
CA LEU A 22 8.38 8.88 -6.60
C LEU A 22 8.46 7.92 -7.80
N PRO A 23 9.61 7.28 -8.12
CA PRO A 23 9.68 6.38 -9.28
C PRO A 23 8.81 5.13 -9.11
N ARG A 24 8.70 4.59 -7.89
CA ARG A 24 7.79 3.47 -7.60
C ARG A 24 6.33 3.86 -7.79
N PHE A 25 5.94 5.04 -7.31
CA PHE A 25 4.60 5.59 -7.51
C PHE A 25 4.28 5.76 -9.00
N LEU A 26 5.18 6.40 -9.73
CA LEU A 26 5.03 6.63 -11.17
C LEU A 26 4.93 5.32 -11.95
N LEU A 27 5.76 4.32 -11.63
CA LEU A 27 5.68 3.00 -12.25
C LEU A 27 4.33 2.34 -12.02
N THR A 28 3.82 2.35 -10.77
CA THR A 28 2.49 1.80 -10.46
C THR A 28 1.37 2.55 -11.17
N ALA A 29 1.46 3.88 -11.27
CA ALA A 29 0.50 4.70 -11.99
C ALA A 29 0.49 4.38 -13.49
N VAL A 30 1.68 4.23 -14.11
CA VAL A 30 1.81 3.83 -15.52
C VAL A 30 1.23 2.44 -15.74
N MET A 31 1.48 1.49 -14.84
CA MET A 31 0.91 0.13 -14.95
C MET A 31 -0.62 0.14 -14.89
N LEU A 32 -1.21 0.88 -13.95
CA LEU A 32 -2.67 1.05 -13.85
C LEU A 32 -3.26 1.70 -15.11
N TRP A 33 -2.57 2.69 -15.67
CA TRP A 33 -2.98 3.34 -16.91
C TRP A 33 -2.92 2.40 -18.12
N LEU A 34 -1.85 1.61 -18.24
CA LEU A 34 -1.71 0.61 -19.31
C LEU A 34 -2.78 -0.48 -19.22
N LEU A 35 -3.09 -0.96 -18.01
CA LEU A 35 -4.17 -1.92 -17.76
C LEU A 35 -5.51 -1.35 -18.24
N ASP A 36 -5.85 -0.12 -17.86
CA ASP A 36 -7.05 0.55 -18.36
C ASP A 36 -7.07 0.68 -19.87
N PHE A 37 -5.94 1.05 -20.48
CA PHE A 37 -5.85 1.16 -21.94
C PHE A 37 -6.08 -0.18 -22.64
N LEU A 38 -5.51 -1.26 -22.13
CA LEU A 38 -5.71 -2.62 -22.63
C LEU A 38 -7.16 -3.08 -22.45
N CYS A 39 -7.78 -2.79 -21.30
CA CYS A 39 -9.18 -3.09 -21.03
C CYS A 39 -10.12 -2.33 -21.98
N ILE A 40 -9.89 -1.04 -22.17
CA ILE A 40 -10.67 -0.22 -23.13
C ILE A 40 -10.51 -0.74 -24.55
N ARG A 41 -9.28 -1.04 -24.99
CA ARG A 41 -9.04 -1.60 -26.34
C ARG A 41 -9.70 -2.96 -26.52
N ARG A 42 -9.56 -3.87 -25.56
CA ARG A 42 -10.23 -5.19 -25.58
C ARG A 42 -11.74 -5.02 -25.67
N LYS A 43 -12.33 -4.10 -24.89
CA LYS A 43 -13.77 -3.80 -24.93
C LYS A 43 -14.21 -3.27 -26.30
N LEU A 44 -13.44 -2.36 -26.91
CA LEU A 44 -13.74 -1.84 -28.25
C LEU A 44 -13.64 -2.92 -29.32
N LEU A 45 -12.61 -3.77 -29.27
CA LEU A 45 -12.47 -4.91 -30.19
C LEU A 45 -13.64 -5.89 -30.07
N LEU A 46 -14.09 -6.19 -28.84
CA LEU A 46 -15.25 -7.04 -28.60
C LEU A 46 -16.55 -6.41 -29.10
N ILE A 47 -16.75 -5.09 -28.93
CA ILE A 47 -17.93 -4.38 -29.47
C ILE A 47 -17.91 -4.39 -31.00
N MET A 48 -16.75 -4.18 -31.62
CA MET A 48 -16.59 -4.23 -33.07
C MET A 48 -16.80 -5.65 -33.62
N GLY A 49 -16.33 -6.68 -32.91
CA GLY A 49 -16.55 -8.09 -33.25
C GLY A 49 -18.00 -8.55 -33.06
N LYS A 50 -18.67 -8.14 -31.97
CA LYS A 50 -20.12 -8.38 -31.76
C LYS A 50 -21.02 -7.65 -32.76
N LYS A 51 -20.51 -6.63 -33.47
CA LYS A 51 -21.22 -6.05 -34.61
C LYS A 51 -21.22 -6.97 -35.85
N GLN A 52 -20.42 -8.04 -35.84
CA GLN A 52 -20.36 -9.06 -36.90
C GLN A 52 -21.05 -10.39 -36.54
N ASP A 53 -21.21 -10.75 -35.26
CA ASP A 53 -21.85 -12.01 -34.84
C ASP A 53 -23.21 -11.80 -34.14
N GLY A 54 -24.16 -12.67 -34.50
CA GLY A 54 -25.60 -12.59 -34.22
C GLY A 54 -26.06 -12.75 -32.74
N PRO A 55 -27.39 -12.81 -32.53
CA PRO A 55 -28.07 -12.40 -31.29
C PRO A 55 -27.94 -13.30 -30.04
N ASP A 56 -27.08 -14.32 -30.01
CA ASP A 56 -27.20 -15.41 -29.00
C ASP A 56 -26.05 -15.53 -27.96
N ASP A 57 -25.12 -14.57 -27.88
CA ASP A 57 -24.07 -14.62 -26.85
C ASP A 57 -24.54 -14.03 -25.50
N PRO A 58 -24.42 -14.77 -24.38
CA PRO A 58 -24.71 -14.24 -23.05
C PRO A 58 -23.80 -13.04 -22.73
N PRO A 59 -24.29 -12.02 -21.99
CA PRO A 59 -23.47 -10.89 -21.61
C PRO A 59 -22.27 -11.38 -20.78
N LEU A 60 -21.08 -10.93 -21.15
CA LEU A 60 -19.87 -11.15 -20.37
C LEU A 60 -20.06 -10.48 -19.00
N CYS A 61 -20.58 -11.24 -18.04
CA CYS A 61 -20.74 -10.85 -16.66
C CYS A 61 -19.41 -11.00 -15.93
N VAL A 62 -18.42 -10.18 -16.28
CA VAL A 62 -17.24 -9.97 -15.45
C VAL A 62 -17.01 -8.46 -15.38
N SER A 63 -16.64 -8.02 -14.18
CA SER A 63 -16.52 -6.64 -13.68
C SER A 63 -15.49 -5.76 -14.41
N ASP A 64 -15.46 -5.76 -15.75
CA ASP A 64 -14.54 -4.97 -16.60
C ASP A 64 -14.90 -3.48 -16.67
N SER A 65 -15.91 -3.05 -15.91
CA SER A 65 -16.41 -1.66 -15.88
C SER A 65 -15.69 -0.78 -14.85
N ASN A 66 -14.92 -1.36 -13.92
CA ASN A 66 -14.18 -0.58 -12.93
C ASN A 66 -12.84 -0.13 -13.48
N ARG A 67 -12.79 1.14 -13.90
CA ARG A 67 -11.56 1.86 -14.28
C ARG A 67 -10.54 1.73 -13.14
N MET A 68 -9.37 1.19 -13.44
CA MET A 68 -8.31 0.90 -12.45
C MET A 68 -7.44 2.14 -12.16
N PHE A 69 -7.33 3.05 -13.13
CA PHE A 69 -6.67 4.35 -13.01
C PHE A 69 -7.67 5.42 -12.55
N THR A 70 -8.05 5.37 -11.28
CA THR A 70 -8.86 6.40 -10.63
C THR A 70 -8.03 7.21 -9.63
N TRP A 71 -8.51 8.41 -9.30
CA TRP A 71 -7.91 9.21 -8.24
C TRP A 71 -7.90 8.47 -6.90
N GLU A 72 -8.93 7.67 -6.63
CA GLU A 72 -9.02 6.85 -5.42
C GLU A 72 -7.92 5.78 -5.40
N SER A 73 -7.71 5.10 -6.53
CA SER A 73 -6.63 4.12 -6.70
C SER A 73 -5.25 4.76 -6.54
N LEU A 74 -5.01 5.92 -7.18
CA LEU A 74 -3.76 6.67 -7.02
C LEU A 74 -3.53 7.12 -5.57
N ARG A 75 -4.57 7.61 -4.89
CA ARG A 75 -4.51 7.99 -3.49
C ARG A 75 -4.19 6.78 -2.62
N ALA A 76 -4.84 5.64 -2.84
CA ALA A 76 -4.61 4.41 -2.10
C ALA A 76 -3.17 3.89 -2.31
N VAL A 77 -2.69 3.88 -3.56
CA VAL A 77 -1.31 3.47 -3.89
C VAL A 77 -0.29 4.41 -3.23
N TRP A 78 -0.50 5.71 -3.30
CA TRP A 78 0.38 6.69 -2.64
C TRP A 78 0.40 6.50 -1.11
N HIS A 79 -0.77 6.28 -0.50
CA HIS A 79 -0.88 5.99 0.93
C HIS A 79 -0.17 4.69 1.30
N GLY A 80 -0.38 3.62 0.54
CA GLY A 80 0.26 2.32 0.75
C GLY A 80 1.78 2.40 0.65
N GLN A 81 2.31 3.04 -0.39
CA GLN A 81 3.76 3.19 -0.56
C GLN A 81 4.40 4.04 0.54
N LYS A 82 3.71 5.10 1.01
CA LYS A 82 4.16 5.90 2.16
C LYS A 82 4.17 5.07 3.44
N LEU A 83 3.14 4.26 3.67
CA LEU A 83 3.06 3.33 4.80
C LEU A 83 4.16 2.28 4.74
N ASP A 84 4.42 1.68 3.57
CA ASP A 84 5.48 0.68 3.37
C ASP A 84 6.87 1.24 3.64
N PHE A 85 7.13 2.50 3.27
CA PHE A 85 8.40 3.15 3.60
C PHE A 85 8.59 3.30 5.11
N LEU A 86 7.51 3.59 5.84
CA LEU A 86 7.50 3.71 7.30
C LEU A 86 7.44 2.34 8.02
N LYS A 87 7.10 1.26 7.31
CA LYS A 87 6.90 -0.10 7.84
C LYS A 87 8.20 -0.85 8.12
N SER A 88 9.36 -0.23 7.91
CA SER A 88 10.65 -0.84 8.23
C SER A 88 10.73 -1.09 9.73
N ALA A 89 10.31 -2.29 10.17
CA ALA A 89 10.71 -2.86 11.44
C ALA A 89 12.22 -3.03 11.34
N HIS A 90 12.95 -2.02 11.82
CA HIS A 90 14.40 -1.99 11.71
C HIS A 90 14.98 -3.13 12.54
N LEU A 91 15.39 -4.22 11.87
CA LEU A 91 16.03 -5.36 12.52
C LEU A 91 17.27 -4.87 13.28
N GLY A 92 17.39 -5.28 14.54
CA GLY A 92 18.48 -4.85 15.43
C GLY A 92 18.28 -3.48 16.09
N GLN A 93 17.22 -2.74 15.76
CA GLN A 93 16.80 -1.58 16.55
C GLN A 93 15.89 -2.02 17.70
N ALA A 94 15.78 -1.17 18.72
CA ALA A 94 14.88 -1.41 19.83
C ALA A 94 13.42 -1.50 19.34
N ALA A 95 12.71 -2.55 19.76
CA ALA A 95 11.31 -2.73 19.42
C ALA A 95 10.45 -1.58 20.02
N PRO A 96 9.50 -1.00 19.27
CA PRO A 96 8.64 0.07 19.78
C PRO A 96 7.82 -0.39 20.98
N ASN A 97 7.85 0.37 22.09
CA ASN A 97 7.07 0.05 23.29
C ASN A 97 5.70 0.76 23.28
N THR A 98 4.86 0.42 22.30
CA THR A 98 3.53 1.03 22.10
C THR A 98 2.54 0.56 23.16
N GLU A 99 1.51 1.36 23.41
CA GLU A 99 0.40 1.01 24.31
C GLU A 99 -0.56 0.03 23.62
N VAL A 100 -0.97 -1.01 24.34
CA VAL A 100 -1.93 -2.03 23.89
C VAL A 100 -2.90 -2.34 25.04
N VAL A 101 -4.09 -2.85 24.73
CA VAL A 101 -5.09 -3.20 25.76
C VAL A 101 -5.18 -4.71 25.88
N LEU A 102 -5.02 -5.22 27.10
CA LEU A 102 -5.19 -6.65 27.37
C LEU A 102 -6.68 -7.00 27.37
N VAL A 103 -7.10 -7.95 26.55
CA VAL A 103 -8.53 -8.29 26.37
C VAL A 103 -9.18 -8.79 27.66
N GLN A 104 -8.46 -9.62 28.44
CA GLN A 104 -9.00 -10.20 29.68
C GLN A 104 -9.24 -9.16 30.77
N GLU A 105 -8.35 -8.15 30.89
CA GLU A 105 -8.35 -7.22 32.02
C GLU A 105 -8.84 -5.82 31.64
N ARG A 106 -9.09 -5.57 30.34
CA ARG A 106 -9.38 -4.25 29.76
C ARG A 106 -8.43 -3.15 30.24
N ARG A 107 -7.20 -3.53 30.59
CA ARG A 107 -6.20 -2.60 31.10
C ARG A 107 -5.24 -2.20 29.98
N PRO A 108 -4.84 -0.92 29.91
CA PRO A 108 -3.72 -0.52 29.07
C PRO A 108 -2.42 -1.12 29.63
N VAL A 109 -1.62 -1.71 28.77
CA VAL A 109 -0.26 -2.21 29.05
C VAL A 109 0.67 -1.76 27.93
N ARG A 110 1.98 -1.83 28.15
CA ARG A 110 2.94 -1.61 27.07
C ARG A 110 3.28 -2.94 26.41
N LEU A 111 3.54 -2.91 25.11
CA LEU A 111 3.80 -4.09 24.30
C LEU A 111 4.95 -4.96 24.85
N LEU A 112 6.00 -4.33 25.39
CA LEU A 112 7.14 -5.03 25.96
C LEU A 112 6.86 -5.63 27.36
N ASP A 113 5.82 -5.18 28.06
CA ASP A 113 5.39 -5.77 29.33
C ASP A 113 4.82 -7.19 29.13
N CYS A 114 4.41 -7.52 27.90
CA CYS A 114 3.95 -8.86 27.51
C CYS A 114 5.10 -9.85 27.25
N THR A 115 6.36 -9.41 27.36
CA THR A 115 7.53 -10.29 27.16
C THR A 115 7.75 -11.18 28.38
N ASN A 116 8.21 -12.42 28.16
CA ASN A 116 8.54 -13.35 29.25
C ASN A 116 10.05 -13.64 29.25
N GLY A 117 10.78 -12.84 30.03
CA GLY A 117 12.23 -12.94 30.14
C GLY A 117 12.94 -12.76 28.80
N LYS A 118 13.80 -13.71 28.43
CA LYS A 118 14.56 -13.69 27.16
C LYS A 118 13.83 -14.40 26.01
N ARG A 119 12.59 -14.86 26.20
CA ARG A 119 11.84 -15.59 25.15
C ARG A 119 11.41 -14.61 24.06
N PRO A 120 11.62 -14.91 22.76
CA PRO A 120 11.13 -14.07 21.68
C PRO A 120 9.61 -13.91 21.75
N LEU A 121 9.14 -12.66 21.64
CA LEU A 121 7.73 -12.32 21.52
C LEU A 121 7.39 -12.13 20.04
N ILE A 122 6.51 -12.98 19.51
CA ILE A 122 6.02 -12.91 18.13
C ILE A 122 4.67 -12.20 18.14
N LEU A 123 4.53 -11.16 17.32
CA LEU A 123 3.31 -10.36 17.22
C LEU A 123 2.62 -10.63 15.90
N ASN A 124 1.31 -10.85 15.95
CA ASN A 124 0.45 -10.96 14.79
C ASN A 124 -0.68 -9.95 14.93
N PHE A 125 -0.67 -8.93 14.08
CA PHE A 125 -1.70 -7.90 14.04
C PHE A 125 -2.77 -8.29 13.01
N GLY A 126 -4.04 -8.28 13.43
CA GLY A 126 -5.18 -8.61 12.56
C GLY A 126 -6.50 -8.15 13.16
N SER A 127 -7.56 -8.20 12.34
CA SER A 127 -8.94 -7.89 12.74
C SER A 127 -9.91 -8.85 12.06
N CYS A 128 -11.02 -9.20 12.72
CA CYS A 128 -12.14 -9.84 12.05
C CYS A 128 -12.88 -8.78 11.22
N SER A 129 -13.13 -9.07 9.93
CA SER A 129 -14.04 -8.29 9.09
C SER A 129 -15.45 -8.87 9.15
#